data_AF-A0A9P6BG66-F1
#
_entry.id   AF-A0A9P6BG66-F1
#
_cell.length_a   1.000
_cell.length_b   1.000
_cell.length_c   1.000
_cell.angle_alpha   90.00
_cell.angle_beta   90.00
_cell.angle_gamma   90.00
#
_symmetry.space_group_name_H-M   'P 1'
#
loop_
_entity.id
_entity.type
_entity.pdbx_description
1 polymer ?
#
loop_
_entity_poly.entity_id
_entity_poly.type
_entity_poly.pdbx_seq_one_letter_code
_entity_poly.pdbx_strand_id
1 'polypeptide(L)'
;MEGIEGHDQQSHTEQMRLLLRPRPLPGVENFGIPPDPEGEVNPDVQAKIEQFQNVKVARGIHFNQSLMKNKNFRNPRIYTSLVELVAINEIGSNFDKSEFFDFEGYGPESYATGIGKCGDVNVRKWW
;
A
#
# COMPACT_ATOMS: atom_id res chain seq x y z
N MET A 1 22.28 36.12 -8.94
CA MET A 1 22.36 36.13 -7.47
C MET A 1 21.36 35.11 -6.97
N GLU A 2 21.69 33.82 -7.11
CA GLU A 2 20.85 32.69 -6.73
C GLU A 2 21.77 31.63 -6.13
N GLY A 3 21.48 31.15 -4.92
CA GLY A 3 22.23 30.01 -4.38
C GLY A 3 22.37 29.84 -2.86
N ILE A 4 21.44 30.31 -2.01
CA ILE A 4 21.58 30.08 -0.54
C ILE A 4 20.38 29.38 0.12
N GLU A 5 19.19 29.35 -0.50
CA GLU A 5 17.97 28.89 0.21
C GLU A 5 17.84 27.36 0.42
N GLY A 6 18.68 26.53 -0.22
CA GLY A 6 18.53 25.06 -0.17
C GLY A 6 19.17 24.36 1.05
N HIS A 7 20.22 24.94 1.65
CA HIS A 7 21.04 24.24 2.66
C HIS A 7 20.42 24.28 4.07
N ASP A 8 19.71 25.37 4.43
CA ASP A 8 19.09 25.54 5.75
C ASP A 8 17.89 24.61 5.97
N GLN A 9 17.13 24.33 4.90
CA GLN A 9 15.96 23.46 4.98
C GLN A 9 16.35 22.00 5.24
N GLN A 10 17.47 21.54 4.66
CA GLN A 10 18.03 20.20 4.91
C GLN A 10 18.55 20.06 6.34
N SER A 11 19.28 21.05 6.86
CA SER A 11 19.74 21.08 8.25
C SER A 11 18.56 21.00 9.23
N HIS A 12 17.50 21.79 8.99
CA HIS A 12 16.31 21.78 9.84
C HIS A 12 15.57 20.42 9.81
N THR A 13 15.48 19.78 8.65
CA THR A 13 14.82 18.47 8.53
C THR A 13 15.64 17.35 9.17
N GLU A 14 16.98 17.40 9.11
CA GLU A 14 17.84 16.47 9.82
C GLU A 14 17.72 16.62 11.33
N GLN A 15 17.73 17.86 11.83
CA GLN A 15 17.49 18.17 13.23
C GLN A 15 16.10 17.70 13.69
N MET A 16 15.06 17.96 12.89
CA MET A 16 13.70 17.48 13.15
C MET A 16 13.65 15.95 13.20
N ARG A 17 14.32 15.25 12.26
CA ARG A 17 14.41 13.79 12.28
C ARG A 17 15.08 13.27 13.53
N LEU A 18 16.13 13.93 14.03
CA LEU A 18 16.82 13.53 15.25
C LEU A 18 15.91 13.65 16.48
N LEU A 19 15.17 14.77 16.60
CA LEU A 19 14.25 15.02 17.71
C LEU A 19 13.07 14.04 17.73
N LEU A 20 12.59 13.64 16.55
CA LEU A 20 11.47 12.70 16.40
C LEU A 20 11.90 11.23 16.44
N ARG A 21 13.18 10.90 16.64
CA ARG A 21 13.59 9.49 16.75
C ARG A 21 12.97 8.87 18.01
N PRO A 22 12.22 7.76 17.87
CA PRO A 22 11.72 7.06 19.04
C PRO A 22 12.88 6.54 19.89
N ARG A 23 12.68 6.48 21.21
CA ARG A 23 13.67 5.89 22.12
C ARG A 23 13.84 4.40 21.79
N PRO A 24 15.08 3.88 21.71
CA PRO A 24 15.32 2.47 21.42
C PRO A 24 14.71 1.59 22.53
N LEU A 25 14.18 0.44 22.14
CA LEU A 25 13.58 -0.53 23.06
C LEU A 25 14.69 -1.41 23.66
N PRO A 26 14.72 -1.63 24.99
CA PRO A 26 15.76 -2.45 25.61
C PRO A 26 15.67 -3.90 25.12
N GLY A 27 16.78 -4.42 24.58
CA GLY A 27 16.88 -5.81 24.10
C GLY A 27 16.29 -6.07 22.70
N VAL A 28 15.81 -5.03 22.01
CA VAL A 28 15.23 -5.16 20.66
C VAL A 28 15.99 -4.24 19.69
N GLU A 29 16.88 -4.85 18.90
CA GLU A 29 17.60 -4.18 17.82
C GLU A 29 16.62 -3.67 16.75
N ASN A 30 16.86 -2.46 16.24
CA ASN A 30 16.08 -1.83 15.17
C ASN A 30 14.55 -1.94 15.34
N PHE A 31 14.04 -1.89 16.57
CA PHE A 31 12.61 -2.05 16.87
C PHE A 31 11.98 -3.37 16.39
N GLY A 32 12.79 -4.40 16.13
CA GLY A 32 12.32 -5.69 15.61
C GLY A 32 11.93 -5.64 14.14
N ILE A 33 12.33 -4.58 13.42
CA ILE A 33 12.16 -4.51 11.97
C ILE A 33 13.10 -5.54 11.34
N PRO A 34 12.60 -6.47 10.51
CA PRO A 34 13.42 -7.47 9.85
C PRO A 34 14.49 -6.80 8.96
N PRO A 35 15.63 -7.48 8.73
CA PRO A 35 16.63 -6.98 7.79
C PRO A 35 16.05 -6.87 6.39
N ASP A 36 16.68 -6.04 5.56
CA ASP A 36 16.28 -5.87 4.17
C ASP A 36 16.23 -7.24 3.46
N PRO A 37 15.21 -7.50 2.63
CA PRO A 37 15.06 -8.78 1.96
C PRO A 37 16.22 -8.99 0.96
N GLU A 38 16.88 -10.15 1.03
CA GLU A 38 18.00 -10.53 0.13
C GLU A 38 17.52 -11.02 -1.26
N GLY A 39 16.43 -10.46 -1.79
CA GLY A 39 15.84 -10.86 -3.07
C GLY A 39 16.34 -10.05 -4.25
N GLU A 40 16.48 -10.68 -5.42
CA GLU A 40 16.67 -9.94 -6.67
C GLU A 40 15.41 -9.13 -6.98
N VAL A 41 15.58 -7.81 -7.13
CA VAL A 41 14.51 -6.89 -7.50
C VAL A 41 14.26 -7.02 -9.00
N ASN A 42 12.98 -6.99 -9.41
CA ASN A 42 12.64 -6.96 -10.83
C ASN A 42 13.28 -5.71 -11.49
N PRO A 43 14.15 -5.89 -12.51
CA PRO A 43 14.93 -4.80 -13.09
C PRO A 43 14.04 -3.74 -13.78
N ASP A 44 12.89 -4.14 -14.33
CA ASP A 44 11.95 -3.21 -14.97
C ASP A 44 11.31 -2.26 -13.95
N VAL A 45 10.97 -2.80 -12.77
CA VAL A 45 10.41 -2.01 -11.66
C VAL A 45 11.47 -1.05 -11.12
N GLN A 46 12.69 -1.53 -10.94
CA GLN A 46 13.80 -0.70 -10.48
C GLN A 46 14.09 0.45 -11.46
N ALA A 47 14.21 0.17 -12.75
CA ALA A 47 14.45 1.18 -13.78
C ALA A 47 13.35 2.26 -13.80
N LYS A 48 12.09 1.85 -13.62
CA LYS A 48 10.95 2.77 -13.53
C LYS A 48 11.04 3.67 -12.30
N ILE A 49 11.40 3.12 -11.13
CA ILE A 49 11.58 3.89 -9.90
C ILE A 49 12.72 4.89 -10.07
N GLU A 50 13.86 4.46 -10.60
CA GLU A 50 15.02 5.32 -10.87
C GLU A 50 14.64 6.46 -11.82
N GLN A 51 13.86 6.20 -12.87
CA GLN A 51 13.35 7.23 -13.76
C GLN A 51 12.54 8.30 -13.00
N PHE A 52 11.61 7.90 -12.13
CA PHE A 52 10.82 8.85 -11.34
C PHE A 52 11.66 9.63 -10.34
N GLN A 53 12.66 8.99 -9.73
CA GLN A 53 13.60 9.66 -8.83
C GLN A 53 14.44 10.70 -9.59
N ASN A 54 14.96 10.34 -10.76
CA ASN A 54 15.71 11.26 -11.62
C ASN A 54 14.87 12.48 -12.02
N VAL A 55 13.60 12.28 -12.39
CA VAL A 55 12.69 13.42 -12.68
C VAL A 55 12.50 14.31 -11.45
N LYS A 56 12.34 13.72 -10.27
CA LYS A 56 12.18 14.48 -9.02
C LYS A 56 13.43 15.29 -8.69
N VAL A 57 14.62 14.68 -8.74
CA VAL A 57 15.87 15.33 -8.36
C VAL A 57 16.33 16.33 -9.41
N ALA A 58 16.31 15.96 -10.70
CA ALA A 58 16.85 16.79 -11.76
C ALA A 58 15.94 17.98 -12.13
N ARG A 59 14.61 17.83 -12.03
CA ARG A 59 13.65 18.86 -12.44
C ARG A 59 12.91 19.51 -11.29
N GLY A 60 13.05 18.98 -10.06
CA GLY A 60 12.26 19.43 -8.90
C GLY A 60 10.76 19.14 -9.05
N ILE A 61 10.35 18.33 -10.02
CA ILE A 61 8.94 18.07 -10.30
C ILE A 61 8.47 16.92 -9.43
N HIS A 62 7.60 17.23 -8.47
CA HIS A 62 6.92 16.21 -7.68
C HIS A 62 5.80 15.57 -8.53
N PHE A 63 6.04 14.36 -9.05
CA PHE A 63 5.10 13.69 -9.96
C PHE A 63 3.68 13.63 -9.40
N ASN A 64 3.51 13.27 -8.12
CA ASN A 64 2.19 13.24 -7.48
C ASN A 64 1.50 14.61 -7.48
N GLN A 65 2.24 15.71 -7.38
CA GLN A 65 1.65 17.05 -7.44
C GLN A 65 1.16 17.39 -8.85
N SER A 66 1.94 17.03 -9.87
CA SER A 66 1.53 17.16 -11.27
C SER A 66 0.31 16.29 -11.59
N LEU A 67 0.27 15.08 -11.03
CA LEU A 67 -0.85 14.15 -11.18
C LEU A 67 -2.15 14.74 -10.60
N MET A 68 -2.11 15.30 -9.39
CA MET A 68 -3.27 15.93 -8.74
C MET A 68 -3.74 17.21 -9.45
N LYS A 69 -2.83 17.92 -10.14
CA LYS A 69 -3.18 19.09 -10.98
C LYS A 69 -3.94 18.68 -12.24
N ASN A 70 -3.79 17.45 -12.73
CA ASN A 70 -4.49 16.97 -13.91
C ASN A 70 -5.99 16.79 -13.65
N LYS A 71 -6.84 17.43 -14.48
CA LYS A 71 -8.30 17.35 -14.37
C LYS A 71 -8.85 15.95 -14.60
N ASN A 72 -8.23 15.16 -15.48
CA ASN A 72 -8.68 13.80 -15.78
C ASN A 72 -8.52 12.88 -14.57
N PHE A 73 -7.50 13.12 -13.74
CA PHE A 73 -7.25 12.35 -12.52
C PHE A 73 -8.29 12.63 -11.41
N ARG A 74 -9.05 13.72 -11.51
CA ARG A 74 -10.13 14.05 -10.58
C ARG A 74 -11.46 13.41 -10.95
N ASN A 75 -11.54 12.72 -12.08
CA ASN A 75 -12.74 12.01 -12.48
C ASN A 75 -12.84 10.69 -11.69
N PRO A 76 -13.89 10.46 -10.89
CA PRO A 76 -14.06 9.21 -10.13
C PRO A 76 -13.98 7.94 -10.99
N ARG A 77 -14.32 8.04 -12.29
CA ARG A 77 -14.25 6.91 -13.23
C ARG A 77 -12.83 6.52 -13.66
N ILE A 78 -11.81 7.35 -13.40
CA ILE A 78 -10.43 6.98 -13.72
C ILE A 78 -9.90 5.90 -12.77
N TYR A 79 -10.42 5.86 -11.54
CA TYR A 79 -9.95 4.93 -10.52
C TYR A 79 -10.22 3.48 -10.92
N THR A 80 -11.41 3.17 -11.43
CA THR A 80 -11.77 1.84 -11.92
C THR A 80 -10.84 1.37 -13.04
N SER A 81 -10.52 2.25 -14.00
CA SER A 81 -9.59 1.92 -15.08
C SER A 81 -8.14 1.73 -14.61
N LEU A 82 -7.72 2.42 -13.54
CA LEU A 82 -6.39 2.23 -12.96
C LEU A 82 -6.27 0.87 -12.25
N VAL A 83 -7.32 0.49 -11.51
CA VAL A 83 -7.38 -0.82 -10.84
C VAL A 83 -7.35 -1.95 -11.87
N GLU A 84 -8.13 -1.83 -12.94
CA GLU A 84 -8.10 -2.77 -14.08
C GLU A 84 -6.70 -2.84 -14.73
N LEU A 85 -6.05 -1.70 -14.96
CA LEU A 85 -4.72 -1.61 -15.57
C LEU A 85 -3.63 -2.29 -14.74
N VAL A 86 -3.69 -2.15 -13.42
CA VAL A 86 -2.69 -2.68 -12.48
C VAL A 86 -3.08 -4.09 -11.99
N ALA A 87 -4.23 -4.61 -12.42
CA ALA A 87 -4.77 -5.90 -12.02
C ALA A 87 -4.80 -6.07 -10.50
N ILE A 88 -5.18 -5.01 -9.77
CA ILE A 88 -5.25 -5.02 -8.31
C ILE A 88 -6.58 -5.65 -7.89
N ASN A 89 -6.52 -6.59 -6.95
CA ASN A 89 -7.71 -7.05 -6.25
C ASN A 89 -8.05 -6.08 -5.11
N GLU A 90 -9.12 -5.31 -5.25
CA GLU A 90 -9.52 -4.26 -4.28
C GLU A 90 -9.89 -4.81 -2.90
N ILE A 91 -10.34 -6.07 -2.83
CA ILE A 91 -10.78 -6.74 -1.60
C ILE A 91 -9.74 -7.74 -1.09
N GLY A 92 -8.64 -7.93 -1.82
CA GLY A 92 -7.56 -8.84 -1.48
C GLY A 92 -6.58 -8.24 -0.47
N SER A 93 -5.94 -9.11 0.30
CA SER A 93 -4.93 -8.72 1.29
C SER A 93 -3.50 -8.64 0.71
N ASN A 94 -3.31 -9.05 -0.55
CA ASN A 94 -2.01 -9.24 -1.22
C ASN A 94 -1.08 -10.27 -0.53
N PHE A 95 -1.59 -11.02 0.45
CA PHE A 95 -0.89 -12.17 1.03
C PHE A 95 -1.29 -13.46 0.33
N ASP A 96 -0.51 -14.52 0.54
CA ASP A 96 -0.86 -15.84 0.02
C ASP A 96 -2.21 -16.29 0.60
N LYS A 97 -3.14 -16.62 -0.30
CA LYS A 97 -4.51 -17.01 0.04
C LYS A 97 -4.57 -18.28 0.88
N SER A 98 -3.60 -19.19 0.71
CA SER A 98 -3.55 -20.45 1.44
C SER A 98 -3.06 -20.31 2.87
N GLU A 99 -2.20 -19.32 3.14
CA GLU A 99 -1.60 -19.13 4.47
C GLU A 99 -2.37 -18.17 5.36
N PHE A 100 -2.99 -17.12 4.79
CA PHE A 100 -3.59 -16.04 5.58
C PHE A 100 -5.12 -16.02 5.52
N PHE A 101 -5.68 -15.43 4.46
CA PHE A 101 -7.11 -15.18 4.35
C PHE A 101 -7.52 -15.10 2.89
N ASP A 102 -8.47 -15.94 2.49
CA ASP A 102 -9.09 -15.91 1.17
C ASP A 102 -10.53 -15.41 1.28
N PHE A 103 -10.77 -14.17 0.85
CA PHE A 103 -12.11 -13.62 0.78
C PHE A 103 -13.02 -14.42 -0.17
N GLU A 104 -12.45 -15.03 -1.22
CA GLU A 104 -13.21 -15.80 -2.22
C GLU A 104 -13.40 -17.26 -1.79
N GLY A 105 -12.87 -17.66 -0.63
CA GLY A 105 -12.93 -19.03 -0.12
C GLY A 105 -14.27 -19.44 0.48
N TYR A 106 -15.22 -18.51 0.62
CA TYR A 106 -16.55 -18.82 1.17
C TYR A 106 -17.43 -19.56 0.17
N GLY A 107 -17.85 -20.77 0.52
CA GLY A 107 -18.77 -21.55 -0.30
C GLY A 107 -20.23 -21.06 -0.21
N PRO A 108 -21.12 -21.54 -1.10
CA PRO A 108 -22.55 -21.17 -1.13
C PRO A 108 -23.27 -21.35 0.21
N GLU A 109 -22.82 -22.31 1.03
CA GLU A 109 -23.33 -22.60 2.36
C GLU A 109 -23.04 -21.50 3.39
N SER A 110 -21.98 -20.72 3.18
CA SER A 110 -21.55 -19.64 4.08
C SER A 110 -22.35 -18.34 3.88
N TYR A 111 -23.09 -18.20 2.77
CA TYR A 111 -23.94 -17.04 2.51
C TYR A 111 -25.27 -17.12 3.27
N ALA A 112 -25.92 -15.97 3.51
CA ALA A 112 -27.21 -15.89 4.21
C ALA A 112 -28.27 -16.86 3.62
N THR A 113 -28.30 -17.01 2.29
CA THR A 113 -29.17 -17.96 1.58
C THR A 113 -28.86 -19.43 1.92
N GLY A 114 -27.59 -19.78 2.07
CA GLY A 114 -27.15 -21.11 2.46
C GLY A 114 -27.47 -21.42 3.93
N ILE A 115 -27.21 -20.46 4.82
CA ILE A 115 -27.49 -20.57 6.26
C ILE A 115 -29.00 -20.75 6.50
N GLY A 116 -29.85 -20.01 5.78
CA GLY A 116 -31.31 -20.13 5.91
C GLY A 116 -31.84 -21.53 5.58
N LYS A 117 -31.26 -22.19 4.56
CA LYS A 117 -31.66 -23.56 4.16
C LYS A 117 -31.22 -24.63 5.18
N CYS A 118 -30.14 -24.39 5.91
CA CYS A 118 -29.66 -25.29 6.98
C CYS A 118 -30.52 -25.19 8.25
N GLY A 119 -31.16 -24.04 8.49
CA GLY A 119 -32.07 -23.85 9.63
C GLY A 119 -33.40 -24.60 9.51
N ASP A 120 -33.87 -24.87 8.29
CA ASP A 120 -35.18 -25.50 8.05
C ASP A 120 -35.21 -27.02 8.30
N VAL A 121 -34.04 -27.68 8.38
CA VAL A 121 -33.97 -29.15 8.53
C VAL A 121 -34.25 -29.69 9.94
N ASN A 122 -34.39 -28.85 10.98
CA ASN A 122 -34.59 -29.37 12.35
C ASN A 122 -35.43 -28.53 13.33
N VAL A 123 -36.38 -27.73 12.85
CA VAL A 123 -37.35 -27.01 13.73
C VAL A 123 -38.71 -27.70 13.84
N ARG A 124 -38.97 -28.79 13.11
CA ARG A 124 -40.26 -29.53 13.15
C ARG A 124 -40.27 -30.82 14.00
N LYS A 125 -39.30 -31.01 14.90
CA LYS A 125 -39.23 -32.21 15.78
C LYS A 125 -39.27 -31.91 17.29
N TRP A 126 -39.64 -30.69 17.68
CA TRP A 126 -39.73 -30.28 19.09
C TRP A 126 -41.10 -29.72 19.49
N TRP A 127 -42.16 -30.15 18.82
CA TRP A 127 -43.54 -30.07 19.30
C TRP A 127 -44.30 -31.31 18.85
#